data_AF-A0A091CEE7-F1
#
_entry.id   AF-A0A091CEE7-F1
#
_cell.length_a   1.000
_cell.length_b   1.000
_cell.length_c   1.000
_cell.angle_alpha   90.00
_cell.angle_beta   90.00
_cell.angle_gamma   90.00
#
_symmetry.space_group_name_H-M   'P 1'
#
loop_
_entity.id
_entity.type
_entity.pdbx_description
1 polymer ?
#
loop_
_entity_poly.entity_id
_entity_poly.type
_entity_poly.pdbx_seq_one_letter_code
_entity_poly.pdbx_strand_id
1 'polypeptide(L)'
;MGVFQQSKQVQQAVYGRNMQEWHVFLLQFENKLTEGEYSRVTSNKIYYNKRNTTTNREYECRIELNMKRHEIAIREKNGYEPILTEVKNLQFRKSKQYVLFTVTFLNGEQKNGKWTIEKT
;
A
#
# COMPACT_ATOMS: atom_id res chain seq x y z
N MET A 1 15.98 -16.34 36.87
CA MET A 1 16.39 -17.05 35.65
C MET A 1 15.12 -17.54 34.96
N GLY A 2 14.62 -16.79 33.97
CA GLY A 2 13.38 -17.13 33.27
C GLY A 2 13.68 -17.74 31.91
N VAL A 3 13.14 -18.92 31.63
CA VAL A 3 13.29 -19.58 30.33
C VAL A 3 12.24 -19.03 29.37
N PHE A 4 12.69 -18.35 28.31
CA PHE A 4 11.82 -17.94 27.20
C PHE A 4 11.54 -19.15 26.30
N GLN A 5 10.36 -19.74 26.42
CA GLN A 5 9.82 -20.71 25.45
C GLN A 5 8.73 -20.03 24.62
N GLN A 6 9.12 -19.28 23.59
CA GLN A 6 8.17 -18.62 22.71
C GLN A 6 8.70 -18.67 21.28
N SER A 7 8.58 -19.81 20.60
CA SER A 7 9.17 -19.95 19.26
C SER A 7 8.23 -20.45 18.17
N LYS A 8 7.25 -21.33 18.40
CA LYS A 8 6.48 -21.88 17.25
C LYS A 8 5.07 -21.32 17.10
N GLN A 9 4.23 -21.36 18.14
CA GLN A 9 2.83 -20.92 18.03
C GLN A 9 2.70 -19.40 17.83
N VAL A 10 3.56 -18.62 18.48
CA VAL A 10 3.57 -17.15 18.33
C VAL A 10 4.08 -16.75 16.94
N GLN A 11 5.11 -17.43 16.42
CA GLN A 11 5.57 -17.19 15.05
C GLN A 11 4.49 -17.51 14.00
N GLN A 12 3.75 -18.61 14.18
CA GLN A 12 2.64 -18.97 13.29
C GLN A 12 1.50 -17.95 13.35
N ALA A 13 1.13 -17.47 14.54
CA ALA A 13 0.11 -16.44 14.70
C ALA A 13 0.52 -15.10 14.06
N VAL A 14 1.79 -14.70 14.23
CA VAL A 14 2.34 -13.49 13.60
C VAL A 14 2.36 -13.63 12.08
N TYR A 15 2.80 -14.77 11.54
CA TYR A 15 2.80 -15.03 10.10
C TYR A 15 1.37 -15.00 9.51
N GLY A 16 0.41 -15.61 10.19
CA GLY A 16 -1.01 -15.58 9.80
C GLY A 16 -1.60 -14.16 9.81
N ARG A 17 -1.24 -13.35 10.81
CA ARG A 17 -1.65 -11.94 10.88
C ARG A 17 -1.07 -11.10 9.75
N ASN A 18 0.22 -11.24 9.45
CA ASN A 18 0.87 -10.53 8.34
C ASN A 18 0.20 -10.86 7.00
N MET A 19 -0.23 -12.11 6.83
CA MET A 19 -0.96 -12.52 5.63
C MET A 19 -2.34 -11.85 5.55
N GLN A 20 -3.08 -11.74 6.65
CA GLN A 20 -4.37 -11.05 6.67
C GLN A 20 -4.22 -9.54 6.38
N GLU A 21 -3.29 -8.87 7.06
CA GLU A 21 -3.00 -7.44 6.83
C GLU A 21 -2.61 -7.18 5.37
N TRP A 22 -1.83 -8.08 4.76
CA TRP A 22 -1.50 -8.01 3.34
C TRP A 22 -2.74 -8.07 2.42
N HIS A 23 -3.68 -8.99 2.67
CA HIS A 23 -4.90 -9.07 1.85
C HIS A 23 -5.81 -7.86 2.05
N VAL A 24 -5.94 -7.36 3.27
CA VAL A 24 -6.71 -6.14 3.56
C VAL A 24 -6.09 -4.95 2.83
N PHE A 25 -4.77 -4.82 2.85
CA PHE A 25 -4.05 -3.80 2.10
C PHE A 25 -4.33 -3.89 0.59
N LEU A 26 -4.29 -5.08 -0.01
CA LEU A 26 -4.58 -5.25 -1.45
C LEU A 26 -6.00 -4.79 -1.80
N LEU A 27 -6.99 -5.15 -0.98
CA LEU A 27 -8.39 -4.73 -1.17
C LEU A 27 -8.55 -3.21 -1.04
N GLN A 28 -7.97 -2.60 -0.01
CA GLN A 28 -8.01 -1.16 0.19
C GLN A 28 -7.30 -0.42 -0.96
N PHE A 29 -6.15 -0.93 -1.40
CA PHE A 29 -5.38 -0.37 -2.49
C PHE A 29 -6.16 -0.40 -3.80
N GLU A 30 -6.81 -1.52 -4.14
CA GLU A 30 -7.67 -1.65 -5.31
C GLU A 30 -8.86 -0.69 -5.24
N ASN A 31 -9.63 -0.72 -4.15
CA ASN A 31 -10.81 0.13 -3.97
C ASN A 31 -10.47 1.62 -4.10
N LYS A 32 -9.32 2.06 -3.61
CA LYS A 32 -8.95 3.48 -3.66
C LYS A 32 -8.53 3.93 -5.05
N LEU A 33 -7.93 3.03 -5.83
CA LEU A 33 -7.55 3.31 -7.21
C LEU A 33 -8.76 3.30 -8.16
N THR A 34 -9.88 2.66 -7.81
CA THR A 34 -11.13 2.74 -8.59
C THR A 34 -11.94 4.00 -8.30
N GLU A 35 -11.67 4.71 -7.19
CA GLU A 35 -12.34 5.98 -6.85
C GLU A 35 -11.90 7.16 -7.72
N GLY A 36 -10.90 7.00 -8.59
CA GLY A 36 -10.38 8.05 -9.44
C GLY A 36 -9.63 7.52 -10.66
N GLU A 37 -9.07 8.43 -11.45
CA GLU A 37 -8.36 8.09 -12.67
C GLU A 37 -6.87 8.02 -12.43
N TYR A 38 -6.25 6.91 -12.87
CA TYR A 38 -4.81 6.74 -12.82
C TYR A 38 -4.10 7.85 -13.61
N SER A 39 -3.15 8.55 -12.95
CA SER A 39 -2.34 9.59 -13.60
C SER A 39 -0.95 9.07 -13.95
N ARG A 40 -0.17 8.69 -12.93
CA ARG A 40 1.23 8.28 -13.09
C ARG A 40 1.74 7.46 -11.91
N VAL A 41 2.89 6.84 -12.09
CA VAL A 41 3.61 6.12 -11.03
C VAL A 41 5.08 6.49 -11.08
N THR A 42 5.69 6.62 -9.92
CA THR A 42 7.13 6.80 -9.69
C THR A 42 7.66 5.59 -8.94
N SER A 43 8.96 5.51 -8.68
CA SER A 43 9.54 4.34 -7.99
C SER A 43 8.92 4.04 -6.63
N ASN A 44 8.33 5.01 -5.94
CA ASN A 44 7.77 4.83 -4.59
C ASN A 44 6.37 5.43 -4.38
N LYS A 45 5.71 5.91 -5.44
CA LYS A 45 4.37 6.51 -5.34
C LYS A 45 3.51 6.22 -6.56
N ILE A 46 2.21 6.04 -6.33
CA ILE A 46 1.17 6.08 -7.36
C ILE A 46 0.38 7.37 -7.19
N TYR A 47 0.04 7.99 -8.31
CA TYR A 47 -0.75 9.21 -8.40
C TYR A 47 -2.03 8.92 -9.19
N TYR A 48 -3.14 9.43 -8.69
CA TYR A 48 -4.46 9.34 -9.32
C TYR A 48 -5.24 10.62 -9.04
N ASN A 49 -6.16 10.97 -9.94
CA ASN A 49 -6.97 12.17 -9.82
C ASN A 49 -8.39 11.81 -9.44
N LYS A 50 -8.93 12.54 -8.46
CA LYS A 50 -10.35 12.46 -8.09
C LYS A 50 -11.03 13.78 -8.43
N ARG A 51 -12.34 13.73 -8.67
CA ARG A 51 -13.15 14.93 -8.86
C ARG A 51 -13.84 15.30 -7.55
N ASN A 52 -13.72 16.56 -7.15
CA ASN A 52 -14.45 17.05 -5.99
C ASN A 52 -15.93 17.24 -6.38
N THR A 53 -16.83 16.54 -5.71
CA THR A 53 -18.27 16.54 -6.03
C THR A 53 -18.94 17.89 -5.82
N THR A 54 -18.43 18.72 -4.91
CA THR A 54 -18.99 20.05 -4.61
C THR A 54 -18.51 21.13 -5.58
N THR A 55 -17.23 21.11 -5.95
CA THR A 55 -16.59 22.19 -6.75
C THR A 55 -16.36 21.80 -8.21
N ASN A 56 -16.60 20.53 -8.56
CA ASN A 56 -16.33 19.92 -9.86
C ASN A 56 -14.88 20.02 -10.37
N ARG A 57 -13.94 20.38 -9.47
CA ARG A 57 -12.51 20.49 -9.76
C ARG A 57 -11.80 19.17 -9.47
N GLU A 58 -10.87 18.81 -10.33
CA GLU A 58 -9.95 17.70 -10.10
C GLU A 58 -8.92 18.05 -9.03
N TYR A 59 -8.50 17.04 -8.27
CA TYR A 59 -7.39 17.14 -7.34
C TYR A 59 -6.57 15.85 -7.36
N GLU A 60 -5.26 16.01 -7.15
CA GLU A 60 -4.31 14.90 -7.12
C GLU A 60 -4.35 14.21 -5.75
N CYS A 61 -4.47 12.88 -5.79
CA CYS A 61 -4.26 11.97 -4.68
C CYS A 61 -3.03 11.11 -4.93
N ARG A 62 -2.46 10.56 -3.87
CA ARG A 62 -1.30 9.66 -3.98
C ARG A 62 -1.27 8.57 -2.93
N ILE A 63 -0.77 7.41 -3.33
CA ILE A 63 -0.40 6.31 -2.43
C ILE A 63 1.12 6.30 -2.34
N GLU A 64 1.66 6.45 -1.14
CA GLU A 64 3.11 6.57 -0.92
C GLU A 64 3.57 5.95 0.40
N LEU A 65 4.84 5.61 0.48
CA LEU A 65 5.49 5.23 1.74
C LEU A 65 5.82 6.48 2.58
N ASN A 66 5.29 6.53 3.80
CA ASN A 66 5.72 7.45 4.83
C ASN A 66 6.87 6.82 5.63
N MET A 67 8.11 7.16 5.26
CA MET A 67 9.31 6.65 5.93
C MET A 67 9.40 6.99 7.42
N LYS A 68 8.80 8.11 7.88
CA LYS A 68 8.85 8.50 9.30
C LYS A 68 7.96 7.61 10.17
N ARG A 69 6.90 7.03 9.59
CA ARG A 69 5.92 6.20 10.30
C ARG A 69 5.96 4.73 9.87
N HIS A 70 6.84 4.38 8.93
CA HIS A 70 6.96 3.03 8.36
C HIS A 70 5.61 2.48 7.89
N GLU A 71 4.85 3.28 7.14
CA GLU A 71 3.53 2.92 6.66
C GLU A 71 3.31 3.35 5.21
N ILE A 72 2.58 2.56 4.44
CA ILE A 72 2.00 3.00 3.17
C ILE A 72 0.70 3.72 3.51
N ALA A 73 0.56 4.93 2.99
CA ALA A 73 -0.61 5.76 3.24
C ALA A 73 -1.16 6.35 1.96
N ILE A 74 -2.47 6.55 1.98
CA ILE A 74 -3.19 7.36 1.00
C ILE A 74 -3.15 8.81 1.49
N ARG A 75 -2.76 9.72 0.61
CA ARG A 75 -2.86 11.15 0.81
C ARG A 75 -3.82 11.75 -0.18
N GLU A 76 -4.85 12.37 0.36
CA GLU A 76 -5.80 13.20 -0.37
C GLU A 76 -5.76 14.62 0.18
N LYS A 77 -6.42 15.57 -0.48
CA LYS A 77 -6.36 17.00 -0.13
C LYS A 77 -6.61 17.30 1.36
N ASN A 78 -7.53 16.56 2.00
CA ASN A 78 -7.87 16.69 3.43
C ASN A 78 -7.78 15.36 4.18
N GLY A 79 -7.03 14.38 3.65
CA GLY A 79 -7.06 13.00 4.13
C GLY A 79 -5.68 12.40 4.27
N TYR A 80 -5.47 11.69 5.37
CA TYR A 80 -4.32 10.84 5.58
C TYR A 80 -4.79 9.51 6.15
N GLU A 81 -4.62 8.44 5.38
CA GLU A 81 -5.12 7.10 5.74
C GLU A 81 -3.98 6.08 5.60
N PRO A 82 -3.41 5.58 6.71
CA PRO A 82 -2.52 4.42 6.68
C PRO A 82 -3.27 3.18 6.23
N ILE A 83 -2.72 2.43 5.28
CA ILE A 83 -3.32 1.20 4.73
C ILE A 83 -2.41 -0.03 4.87
N LEU A 84 -1.15 0.16 5.23
CA LEU A 84 -0.24 -0.93 5.58
C LEU A 84 0.87 -0.41 6.49
N THR A 85 1.11 -1.07 7.60
CA THR A 85 2.13 -0.69 8.60
C THR A 85 3.37 -1.58 8.55
N GLU A 86 4.39 -1.22 9.32
CA GLU A 86 5.66 -1.95 9.41
C GLU A 86 6.40 -2.09 8.07
N VAL A 87 6.22 -1.10 7.19
CA VAL A 87 6.85 -1.07 5.87
C VAL A 87 8.20 -0.35 5.94
N LYS A 88 9.25 -1.08 5.57
CA LYS A 88 10.60 -0.56 5.42
C LYS A 88 10.80 0.13 4.07
N ASN A 89 10.25 -0.46 3.00
CA ASN A 89 10.46 0.00 1.64
C ASN A 89 9.27 -0.37 0.73
N LEU A 90 9.01 0.48 -0.26
CA LEU A 90 8.00 0.30 -1.29
C LEU A 90 8.62 0.65 -2.64
N GLN A 91 8.56 -0.29 -3.58
CA GLN A 91 9.04 -0.10 -4.93
C GLN A 91 7.95 -0.41 -5.95
N PHE A 92 7.76 0.48 -6.91
CA PHE A 92 6.90 0.28 -8.07
C PHE A 92 7.74 0.15 -9.34
N ARG A 93 7.29 -0.73 -10.23
CA ARG A 93 7.82 -0.88 -11.59
C ARG A 93 6.66 -0.85 -12.57
N LYS A 94 6.63 0.20 -13.40
CA LYS A 94 5.60 0.37 -14.43
C LYS A 94 5.92 -0.50 -15.64
N SER A 95 4.91 -1.21 -16.13
CA SER A 95 4.84 -1.75 -17.49
C SER A 95 3.72 -1.04 -18.27
N LYS A 96 3.50 -1.41 -19.53
CA LYS A 96 2.48 -0.77 -20.38
C LYS A 96 1.05 -0.92 -19.82
N GLN A 97 0.73 -2.06 -19.20
CA GLN A 97 -0.64 -2.42 -18.79
C GLN A 97 -0.77 -2.73 -17.29
N TYR A 98 0.32 -2.69 -16.54
CA TYR A 98 0.31 -3.03 -15.12
C TYR A 98 1.43 -2.34 -14.36
N VAL A 99 1.24 -2.21 -13.06
CA VAL A 99 2.27 -1.81 -12.11
C VAL A 99 2.58 -3.02 -11.24
N LEU A 100 3.84 -3.43 -11.23
CA LEU A 100 4.34 -4.37 -10.23
C LEU A 100 4.80 -3.58 -9.02
N PHE A 101 4.57 -4.11 -7.83
CA PHE A 101 5.08 -3.52 -6.62
C PHE A 101 5.65 -4.55 -5.66
N THR A 102 6.67 -4.12 -4.93
CA THR A 102 7.34 -4.90 -3.89
C THR A 102 7.30 -4.09 -2.60
N VAL A 103 6.76 -4.70 -1.55
CA VAL A 103 6.76 -4.17 -0.19
C VAL A 103 7.77 -4.99 0.62
N THR A 104 8.73 -4.31 1.23
CA THR A 104 9.64 -4.91 2.22
C THR A 104 9.22 -4.45 3.60
N PHE A 105 8.95 -5.39 4.49
CA PHE A 105 8.59 -5.12 5.88
C PHE A 105 9.83 -4.90 6.75
N LEU A 106 9.63 -4.32 7.94
CA LEU A 106 10.71 -4.08 8.91
C LEU A 106 11.40 -5.37 9.36
N ASN A 107 10.67 -6.48 9.40
CA ASN A 107 11.19 -7.81 9.71
C ASN A 107 12.00 -8.46 8.55
N GLY A 108 12.11 -7.80 7.40
CA GLY A 108 12.81 -8.30 6.22
C GLY A 108 11.96 -9.13 5.26
N GLU A 109 10.73 -9.47 5.62
CA GLU A 109 9.78 -10.15 4.72
C GLU A 109 9.49 -9.28 3.49
N GLN A 110 9.34 -9.92 2.33
CA GLN A 110 8.95 -9.26 1.10
C GLN A 110 7.65 -9.85 0.57
N LYS A 111 6.72 -8.97 0.21
CA LYS A 111 5.51 -9.31 -0.52
C LYS A 111 5.47 -8.56 -1.85
N ASN A 112 4.96 -9.23 -2.88
CA ASN A 112 4.85 -8.69 -4.21
C ASN A 112 3.38 -8.63 -4.63
N GLY A 113 3.04 -7.61 -5.38
CA GLY A 113 1.72 -7.47 -5.99
C GLY A 113 1.81 -6.95 -7.41
N LYS A 114 0.71 -7.14 -8.14
CA LYS A 114 0.49 -6.65 -9.49
C LYS A 114 -0.86 -5.98 -9.53
N TRP A 115 -0.88 -4.72 -9.96
CA TRP A 115 -2.10 -4.01 -10.26
C TRP A 115 -2.20 -3.77 -11.76
N THR A 116 -3.29 -4.21 -12.38
CA THR A 116 -3.54 -4.01 -13.81
C THR A 116 -4.18 -2.64 -14.00
N ILE A 117 -3.62 -1.83 -14.89
CA ILE A 117 -4.21 -0.54 -15.26
C ILE A 117 -5.29 -0.86 -16.29
N GLU A 118 -6.56 -0.86 -15.88
CA GLU A 118 -7.65 -1.01 -16.82
C GLU A 118 -7.64 0.14 -17.83
N LYS A 119 -7.84 -0.19 -19.11
CA LYS A 119 -8.06 0.84 -20.12
C LYS A 119 -9.49 1.33 -19.95
N THR A 120 -9.65 2.59 -19.59
CA THR A 120 -10.90 3.33 -19.82
C THR A 120 -11.14 3.48 -21.31
#